data_AF-A0AAV2QVT8-F1
#
_entry.id   AF-A0AAV2QVT8-F1
#
_cell.length_a   1.000
_cell.length_b   1.000
_cell.length_c   1.000
_cell.angle_alpha   90.00
_cell.angle_beta   90.00
_cell.angle_gamma   90.00
#
_symmetry.space_group_name_H-M   'P 1'
#
loop_
_entity.id
_entity.type
_entity.pdbx_description
1 polymer ?
#
loop_
_entity_poly.entity_id
_entity_poly.type
_entity_poly.pdbx_seq_one_letter_code
_entity_poly.pdbx_strand_id
1 'polypeptide(L)'
;MAATTTTIAVGAGGLAVGAAVLGAIGLGAAAIGLLGRGGSRGGGRRRGGRRGGKRGRRQAEDQEETDRLERFLQVIRYEDVTGCALRLACELAGMEEDQMAIEELAIVDLLSPVTAPGQSLLPNSASADYKAALTAGSKGKNCAKEYPICPYNSTVLMNTVMNYLP
;
A
#
# COMPACT_ATOMS: atom_id res chain seq x y z
N MET A 1 -47.42 -5.47 -10.52
CA MET A 1 -47.26 -4.46 -9.45
C MET A 1 -46.87 -5.19 -8.17
N ALA A 2 -45.64 -5.01 -7.71
CA ALA A 2 -45.20 -5.26 -6.33
C ALA A 2 -43.83 -4.62 -6.17
N ALA A 3 -43.78 -3.45 -5.52
CA ALA A 3 -42.55 -2.77 -5.13
C ALA A 3 -42.38 -3.00 -3.63
N THR A 4 -41.30 -3.68 -3.23
CA THR A 4 -40.92 -3.85 -1.83
C THR A 4 -39.68 -3.03 -1.56
N THR A 5 -39.88 -1.85 -0.98
CA THR A 5 -38.85 -0.94 -0.47
C THR A 5 -38.50 -1.36 0.96
N THR A 6 -37.27 -1.80 1.18
CA THR A 6 -36.72 -2.01 2.53
C THR A 6 -35.62 -1.00 2.80
N THR A 7 -35.99 0.07 3.50
CA THR A 7 -35.08 1.02 4.15
C THR A 7 -34.51 0.39 5.41
N ILE A 8 -33.18 0.36 5.57
CA ILE A 8 -32.54 0.01 6.84
C ILE A 8 -31.56 1.12 7.23
N ALA A 9 -31.71 1.52 8.50
CA ALA A 9 -31.26 2.76 9.09
C ALA A 9 -29.80 2.77 9.55
N VAL A 10 -29.29 3.99 9.67
CA VAL A 10 -27.99 4.45 10.16
C VAL A 10 -27.69 3.96 11.59
N GLY A 11 -26.44 3.62 11.86
CA GLY A 11 -25.93 3.40 13.22
C GLY A 11 -24.44 3.72 13.35
N ALA A 12 -24.13 4.99 13.64
CA ALA A 12 -22.81 5.45 14.02
C ALA A 12 -22.47 4.99 15.45
N GLY A 13 -21.32 4.36 15.65
CA GLY A 13 -20.86 3.89 16.96
C GLY A 13 -19.34 3.97 17.07
N GLY A 14 -18.84 5.14 17.49
CA GLY A 14 -17.43 5.35 17.79
C GLY A 14 -17.01 4.62 19.07
N LEU A 15 -15.81 4.05 19.05
CA LEU A 15 -15.13 3.55 20.25
C LEU A 15 -13.78 4.26 20.37
N ALA A 16 -13.83 5.38 21.09
CA ALA A 16 -12.66 6.00 21.68
C ALA A 16 -12.16 5.12 22.83
N VAL A 17 -10.93 4.60 22.72
CA VAL A 17 -10.21 4.06 23.87
C VAL A 17 -8.82 4.69 23.87
N GLY A 18 -8.71 5.75 24.66
CA GLY A 18 -7.43 6.33 25.05
C GLY A 18 -6.77 5.50 26.15
N ALA A 19 -5.44 5.45 26.11
CA ALA A 19 -4.63 5.10 27.26
C ALA A 19 -3.35 5.95 27.22
N ALA A 20 -3.37 7.01 28.01
CA ALA A 20 -2.21 7.86 28.30
C ALA A 20 -1.31 7.13 29.30
N VAL A 21 -0.02 6.98 28.97
CA VAL A 21 1.01 6.64 29.95
C VAL A 21 1.95 7.82 30.09
N LEU A 22 1.69 8.60 31.13
CA LEU A 22 2.56 9.62 31.71
C LEU A 22 3.70 8.92 32.45
N GLY A 23 4.91 9.00 31.92
CA GLY A 23 6.15 8.65 32.62
C GLY A 23 6.94 9.92 32.88
N ALA A 24 6.84 10.43 34.11
CA ALA A 24 7.48 11.66 34.54
C ALA A 24 8.78 11.39 35.33
N ILE A 25 9.64 12.41 35.36
CA ILE A 25 10.62 12.74 36.41
C ILE A 25 12.04 12.15 36.27
N GLY A 26 12.97 13.08 36.07
CA GLY A 26 14.41 12.92 36.24
C GLY A 26 15.14 14.26 36.16
N LEU A 27 14.75 15.21 37.03
CA LEU A 27 15.44 16.48 37.28
C LEU A 27 16.82 16.23 37.90
N GLY A 28 17.88 16.67 37.25
CA GLY A 28 19.23 16.77 37.81
C GLY A 28 19.74 18.19 37.66
N ALA A 29 19.60 18.96 38.73
CA ALA A 29 19.94 20.38 38.82
C ALA A 29 21.45 20.64 38.93
N ALA A 30 21.81 21.89 38.64
CA ALA A 30 23.13 22.48 38.62
C ALA A 30 23.98 22.28 39.89
N ALA A 31 25.30 22.19 39.70
CA ALA A 31 26.30 22.59 40.69
C ALA A 31 27.50 23.21 39.97
N ILE A 32 27.68 24.52 40.16
CA ILE A 32 28.86 25.29 39.76
C ILE A 32 29.80 25.39 40.97
N GLY A 33 31.10 25.15 40.74
CA GLY A 33 32.22 25.48 41.64
C GLY A 33 32.86 24.25 42.30
N LEU A 34 34.18 24.11 42.44
CA LEU A 34 35.34 25.01 42.34
C LEU A 34 36.63 24.14 42.21
N LEU A 35 37.64 24.67 41.50
CA LEU A 35 39.09 24.50 41.76
C LEU A 35 39.66 23.07 41.93
N GLY A 36 40.33 22.56 40.90
CA GLY A 36 41.16 21.36 41.01
C GLY A 36 42.08 21.15 39.81
N ARG A 37 43.29 21.68 39.91
CA ARG A 37 44.40 21.61 38.95
C ARG A 37 44.92 20.18 38.83
N GLY A 38 44.74 19.53 37.68
CA GLY A 38 45.32 18.21 37.42
C GLY A 38 45.12 17.68 36.01
N GLY A 39 46.22 17.61 35.24
CA GLY A 39 46.51 16.51 34.33
C GLY A 39 45.84 16.45 32.95
N SER A 40 46.70 16.30 31.94
CA SER A 40 46.43 15.68 30.63
C SER A 40 45.75 16.54 29.55
N ARG A 41 46.62 17.22 28.80
CA ARG A 41 46.34 17.77 27.47
C ARG A 41 46.06 16.64 26.47
N GLY A 42 44.84 16.65 25.93
CA GLY A 42 44.60 16.69 24.49
C GLY A 42 44.68 15.37 23.72
N GLY A 43 43.52 14.85 23.34
CA GLY A 43 43.43 13.77 22.35
C GLY A 43 42.03 13.22 22.15
N GLY A 44 41.04 14.11 22.00
CA GLY A 44 39.64 13.74 21.79
C GLY A 44 39.44 12.94 20.51
N ARG A 45 39.33 11.62 20.62
CA ARG A 45 38.69 10.79 19.59
C ARG A 45 37.26 10.53 20.03
N ARG A 46 36.38 11.49 19.78
CA ARG A 46 34.93 11.28 19.73
C ARG A 46 34.64 10.34 18.57
N ARG A 47 34.75 9.03 18.79
CA ARG A 47 34.34 8.01 17.84
C ARG A 47 32.98 7.47 18.26
N GLY A 48 32.03 7.57 17.34
CA GLY A 48 30.83 6.73 17.36
C GLY A 48 29.56 7.43 17.81
N GLY A 49 29.20 8.53 17.16
CA GLY A 49 27.80 8.94 17.10
C GLY A 49 26.98 7.86 16.38
N ARG A 50 26.53 6.82 17.09
CA ARG A 50 25.49 5.90 16.61
C ARG A 50 24.12 6.58 16.73
N ARG A 51 23.94 7.70 16.02
CA ARG A 51 22.61 8.22 15.68
C ARG A 51 22.20 7.58 14.37
N GLY A 52 21.64 6.38 14.47
CA GLY A 52 21.20 5.60 13.30
C GLY A 52 20.01 4.72 13.63
N GLY A 53 18.96 5.30 14.25
CA GLY A 53 17.77 4.53 14.68
C GLY A 53 16.44 4.99 14.08
N LYS A 54 16.44 5.97 13.15
CA LYS A 54 15.20 6.54 12.59
C LYS A 54 14.90 6.13 11.13
N ARG A 55 15.74 5.31 10.50
CA ARG A 55 15.51 4.85 9.12
C ARG A 55 14.58 3.63 9.02
N GLY A 56 14.38 2.87 10.10
CA GLY A 56 13.55 1.66 10.08
C GLY A 56 12.04 1.89 10.25
N ARG A 57 11.59 3.05 10.75
CA ARG A 57 10.15 3.28 10.96
C ARG A 57 9.37 3.51 9.67
N ARG A 58 9.91 4.28 8.72
CA ARG A 58 9.25 4.53 7.43
C ARG A 58 9.15 3.24 6.60
N GLN A 59 10.21 2.44 6.60
CA GLN A 59 10.23 1.15 5.91
C GLN A 59 9.23 0.15 6.48
N ALA A 60 8.91 0.21 7.78
CA ALA A 60 7.92 -0.66 8.38
C ALA A 60 6.48 -0.29 8.01
N GLU A 61 6.18 1.02 7.89
CA GLU A 61 4.86 1.51 7.49
C GLU A 61 4.57 1.17 6.01
N ASP A 62 5.53 1.40 5.11
CA ASP A 62 5.41 1.05 3.68
C ASP A 62 5.26 -0.48 3.47
N GLN A 63 5.89 -1.27 4.35
CA GLN A 63 5.82 -2.72 4.29
C GLN A 63 4.47 -3.27 4.79
N GLU A 64 3.85 -2.61 5.78
CA GLU A 64 2.52 -2.99 6.23
C GLU A 64 1.44 -2.70 5.18
N GLU A 65 1.57 -1.59 4.45
CA GLU A 65 0.64 -1.23 3.36
C GLU A 65 0.74 -2.21 2.18
N THR A 66 1.96 -2.54 1.76
CA THR A 66 2.19 -3.54 0.69
C THR A 66 1.69 -4.93 1.08
N ASP A 67 1.87 -5.35 2.34
CA ASP A 67 1.32 -6.61 2.85
C ASP A 67 -0.22 -6.61 2.87
N ARG A 68 -0.86 -5.48 3.19
CA ARG A 68 -2.33 -5.35 3.14
C ARG A 68 -2.85 -5.43 1.71
N LEU A 69 -2.19 -4.74 0.78
CA LEU A 69 -2.52 -4.79 -0.65
C LEU A 69 -2.38 -6.22 -1.19
N GLU A 70 -1.28 -6.91 -0.87
CA GLU A 70 -1.07 -8.29 -1.30
C GLU A 70 -2.18 -9.23 -0.81
N ARG A 71 -2.60 -9.11 0.46
CA ARG A 71 -3.73 -9.90 0.98
C ARG A 71 -5.03 -9.60 0.24
N PHE A 72 -5.30 -8.33 -0.05
CA PHE A 72 -6.48 -7.93 -0.80
C PHE A 72 -6.47 -8.50 -2.22
N LEU A 73 -5.34 -8.39 -2.93
CA LEU A 73 -5.17 -8.96 -4.27
C LEU A 73 -5.26 -10.49 -4.28
N GLN A 74 -4.80 -11.16 -3.21
CA GLN A 74 -4.96 -12.61 -3.06
C GLN A 74 -6.43 -13.02 -2.94
N VAL A 75 -7.24 -12.26 -2.21
CA VAL A 75 -8.69 -12.51 -2.12
C VAL A 75 -9.33 -12.36 -3.50
N ILE A 76 -9.02 -11.28 -4.23
CA ILE A 76 -9.54 -11.10 -5.60
C ILE A 76 -9.11 -12.25 -6.50
N ARG A 77 -7.83 -12.63 -6.47
CA ARG A 77 -7.31 -13.75 -7.26
C ARG A 77 -8.01 -15.07 -6.96
N TYR A 78 -8.39 -15.30 -5.70
CA TYR A 78 -9.10 -16.50 -5.29
C TYR A 78 -10.55 -16.52 -5.78
N GLU A 79 -11.25 -15.39 -5.69
CA GLU A 79 -12.64 -15.24 -6.13
C GLU A 79 -12.76 -15.17 -7.67
N ASP A 80 -11.77 -14.59 -8.35
CA ASP A 80 -11.73 -14.46 -9.79
C ASP A 80 -11.18 -15.71 -10.48
N VAL A 81 -11.96 -16.79 -10.43
CA VAL A 81 -11.65 -18.06 -11.09
C VAL A 81 -11.45 -17.90 -12.61
N THR A 82 -12.08 -16.87 -13.20
CA THR A 82 -12.05 -16.60 -14.63
C THR A 82 -10.87 -15.72 -15.09
N GLY A 83 -10.10 -15.15 -14.15
CA GLY A 83 -8.99 -14.24 -14.47
C GLY A 83 -9.44 -12.90 -15.09
N CYS A 84 -10.69 -12.48 -14.86
CA CYS A 84 -11.23 -11.22 -15.34
C CYS A 84 -10.54 -9.99 -14.75
N ALA A 85 -10.11 -10.04 -13.49
CA ALA A 85 -9.39 -8.95 -12.85
C ALA A 85 -7.99 -8.76 -13.46
N LEU A 86 -7.31 -9.86 -13.82
CA LEU A 86 -6.04 -9.78 -14.56
C LEU A 86 -6.25 -9.28 -15.99
N ARG A 87 -7.32 -9.71 -16.65
CA ARG A 87 -7.71 -9.20 -17.96
C ARG A 87 -7.97 -7.69 -17.92
N LEU A 88 -8.72 -7.23 -16.92
CA LEU A 88 -8.98 -5.82 -16.70
C LEU A 88 -7.68 -5.05 -16.55
N ALA A 89 -6.79 -5.47 -15.64
CA ALA A 89 -5.50 -4.81 -15.43
C ALA A 89 -4.68 -4.72 -16.74
N CYS A 90 -4.64 -5.79 -17.53
CA CYS A 90 -3.98 -5.78 -18.83
C CYS A 90 -4.62 -4.79 -19.80
N GLU A 91 -5.96 -4.78 -19.92
CA GLU A 91 -6.66 -3.88 -20.84
C GLU A 91 -6.50 -2.42 -20.42
N LEU A 92 -6.56 -2.10 -19.12
CA LEU A 92 -6.32 -0.75 -18.58
C LEU A 92 -4.91 -0.26 -18.90
N ALA A 93 -3.89 -1.10 -18.70
CA ALA A 93 -2.50 -0.72 -19.01
C ALA A 93 -2.20 -0.57 -20.50
N GLY A 94 -3.09 -1.07 -21.37
CA GLY A 94 -3.01 -0.86 -22.82
C GLY A 94 -3.74 0.38 -23.31
N MET A 95 -4.52 1.05 -22.45
CA MET A 95 -5.20 2.31 -22.78
C MET A 95 -4.29 3.51 -22.53
N GLU A 96 -4.53 4.60 -23.25
CA GLU A 96 -3.87 5.88 -22.98
C GLU A 96 -4.49 6.55 -21.75
N GLU A 97 -3.68 7.24 -20.95
CA GLU A 97 -4.15 7.94 -19.73
C GLU A 97 -5.27 8.95 -20.04
N ASP A 98 -5.21 9.61 -21.20
CA ASP A 98 -6.21 10.59 -21.65
C ASP A 98 -7.59 9.97 -21.94
N GLN A 99 -7.64 8.65 -22.13
CA GLN A 99 -8.86 7.89 -22.41
C GLN A 99 -9.38 7.17 -21.16
N MET A 100 -8.62 7.16 -20.07
CA MET A 100 -8.99 6.51 -18.82
C MET A 100 -9.84 7.44 -17.94
N ALA A 101 -10.90 6.89 -17.35
CA ALA A 101 -11.59 7.57 -16.26
C ALA A 101 -10.69 7.63 -15.01
N ILE A 102 -11.01 8.55 -14.10
CA ILE A 102 -10.20 8.80 -12.88
C ILE A 102 -10.06 7.51 -12.05
N GLU A 103 -11.12 6.69 -12.01
CA GLU A 103 -11.16 5.44 -11.29
C GLU A 103 -10.30 4.35 -11.94
N GLU A 104 -10.20 4.36 -13.27
CA GLU A 104 -9.34 3.44 -14.02
C GLU A 104 -7.86 3.77 -13.79
N LEU A 105 -7.53 5.07 -13.80
CA LEU A 105 -6.21 5.57 -13.41
C LEU A 105 -5.86 5.18 -11.97
N ALA A 106 -6.79 5.34 -11.03
CA ALA A 106 -6.58 4.95 -9.64
C ALA A 106 -6.31 3.45 -9.49
N ILE A 107 -6.97 2.60 -10.28
CA ILE A 107 -6.73 1.16 -10.30
C ILE A 107 -5.35 0.84 -10.87
N VAL A 108 -4.95 1.48 -11.97
CA VAL A 108 -3.61 1.29 -12.54
C VAL A 108 -2.53 1.73 -11.56
N ASP A 109 -2.71 2.87 -10.89
CA ASP A 109 -1.76 3.37 -9.88
C ASP A 109 -1.63 2.42 -8.68
N LEU A 110 -2.76 1.95 -8.15
CA LEU A 110 -2.80 0.97 -7.07
C LEU A 110 -2.10 -0.34 -7.44
N LEU A 111 -2.28 -0.80 -8.68
CA LEU A 111 -1.73 -2.08 -9.18
C LEU A 111 -0.30 -1.97 -9.72
N SER A 112 0.26 -0.77 -9.84
CA SER A 112 1.56 -0.54 -10.48
C SER A 112 2.78 -0.74 -9.56
N PRO A 113 2.65 -1.24 -8.31
CA PRO A 113 3.39 -0.71 -7.18
C PRO A 113 4.86 -0.41 -7.49
N VAL A 114 5.20 0.84 -7.16
CA VAL A 114 6.55 1.40 -7.07
C VAL A 114 7.28 0.65 -5.95
N THR A 115 7.68 -0.58 -6.20
CA THR A 115 8.57 -1.30 -5.29
C THR A 115 9.86 -0.50 -5.15
N ALA A 116 10.13 0.00 -3.95
CA ALA A 116 11.42 0.63 -3.64
C ALA A 116 12.56 -0.33 -4.04
N PRO A 117 13.67 0.16 -4.61
CA PRO A 117 14.77 -0.69 -5.04
C PRO A 117 15.26 -1.55 -3.86
N GLY A 118 15.08 -2.87 -3.96
CA GLY A 118 15.42 -3.84 -2.91
C GLY A 118 14.23 -4.61 -2.31
N GLN A 119 12.98 -4.20 -2.55
CA GLN A 119 11.80 -5.01 -2.27
C GLN A 119 11.40 -5.76 -3.55
N SER A 120 11.74 -7.04 -3.62
CA SER A 120 11.19 -7.92 -4.66
C SER A 120 9.79 -8.34 -4.24
N LEU A 121 8.83 -8.25 -5.17
CA LEU A 121 7.57 -8.99 -5.02
C LEU A 121 7.92 -10.46 -4.83
N LEU A 122 7.23 -11.15 -3.90
CA LEU A 122 7.46 -12.57 -3.71
C LEU A 122 7.14 -13.31 -5.02
N PRO A 123 7.97 -14.27 -5.44
CA PRO A 123 7.63 -15.09 -6.60
C PRO A 123 6.29 -15.81 -6.33
N ASN A 124 5.38 -15.75 -7.31
CA ASN A 124 4.00 -16.27 -7.25
C ASN A 124 3.00 -15.49 -6.36
N SER A 125 3.31 -14.25 -5.99
CA SER A 125 2.36 -13.36 -5.30
C SER A 125 1.23 -12.90 -6.23
N ALA A 126 0.08 -12.53 -5.67
CA ALA A 126 -1.01 -11.97 -6.46
C ALA A 126 -0.58 -10.65 -7.11
N SER A 127 0.13 -9.79 -6.36
CA SER A 127 0.74 -8.56 -6.90
C SER A 127 1.68 -8.80 -8.09
N ALA A 128 2.43 -9.91 -8.11
CA ALA A 128 3.30 -10.25 -9.23
C ALA A 128 2.48 -10.58 -10.49
N ASP A 129 1.36 -11.30 -10.34
CA ASP A 129 0.45 -11.63 -11.45
C ASP A 129 -0.20 -10.37 -12.02
N TYR A 130 -0.69 -9.46 -11.17
CA TYR A 130 -1.25 -8.17 -11.61
C TYR A 130 -0.19 -7.30 -12.30
N LYS A 131 1.03 -7.24 -11.77
CA LYS A 131 2.12 -6.51 -12.41
C LYS A 131 2.48 -7.12 -13.76
N ALA A 132 2.48 -8.45 -13.88
CA ALA A 132 2.68 -9.12 -15.17
C ALA A 132 1.58 -8.73 -16.17
N ALA A 133 0.32 -8.69 -15.74
CA ALA A 133 -0.81 -8.24 -16.56
C ALA A 133 -0.65 -6.78 -17.03
N LEU A 134 -0.28 -5.86 -16.14
CA LEU A 134 -0.01 -4.46 -16.50
C LEU A 134 1.12 -4.37 -17.54
N THR A 135 2.22 -5.11 -17.34
CA THR A 135 3.33 -5.11 -18.31
C THR A 135 2.97 -5.75 -19.65
N ALA A 136 1.99 -6.64 -19.69
CA ALA A 136 1.46 -7.20 -20.92
C ALA A 136 0.65 -6.13 -21.68
N GLY A 137 -0.24 -5.43 -20.97
CA GLY A 137 -1.03 -4.32 -21.51
C GLY A 137 -0.18 -3.19 -22.08
N SER A 138 0.79 -2.71 -21.30
CA SER A 138 1.67 -1.60 -21.73
C SER A 138 2.59 -1.94 -22.89
N LYS A 139 2.82 -3.24 -23.16
CA LYS A 139 3.52 -3.73 -24.35
C LYS A 139 2.60 -3.91 -25.57
N GLY A 140 1.33 -3.56 -25.45
CA GLY A 140 0.32 -3.74 -26.50
C GLY A 140 -0.02 -5.20 -26.77
N LYS A 141 0.13 -6.10 -25.80
CA LYS A 141 -0.32 -7.49 -25.97
C LYS A 141 -1.84 -7.56 -26.09
N ASN A 142 -2.33 -8.59 -26.77
CA ASN A 142 -3.77 -8.85 -26.84
C ASN A 142 -4.25 -9.52 -25.54
N CYS A 143 -4.78 -8.72 -24.62
CA CYS A 143 -5.24 -9.17 -23.30
C CYS A 143 -6.38 -10.21 -23.37
N ALA A 144 -7.23 -10.16 -24.39
CA ALA A 144 -8.28 -11.18 -24.59
C ALA A 144 -7.70 -12.55 -24.97
N LYS A 145 -6.53 -12.59 -25.63
CA LYS A 145 -5.81 -13.84 -25.91
C LYS A 145 -5.00 -14.33 -24.71
N GLU A 146 -4.45 -13.42 -23.91
CA GLU A 146 -3.71 -13.77 -22.69
C GLU A 146 -4.64 -14.31 -21.60
N TYR A 147 -5.86 -13.78 -21.51
CA TYR A 147 -6.88 -14.16 -20.52
C TYR A 147 -8.20 -14.62 -21.20
N PRO A 148 -8.20 -15.78 -21.87
CA PRO A 148 -9.31 -16.22 -22.71
C PRO A 148 -10.52 -16.74 -21.95
N ILE A 149 -10.37 -17.04 -20.65
CA ILE A 149 -11.46 -17.57 -19.81
C ILE A 149 -12.43 -16.46 -19.44
N CYS A 150 -11.96 -15.22 -19.28
CA CYS A 150 -12.83 -14.10 -18.96
C CYS A 150 -13.69 -13.71 -20.17
N PRO A 151 -15.03 -13.70 -20.06
CA PRO A 151 -15.91 -13.35 -21.18
C PRO A 151 -16.13 -11.83 -21.33
N TYR A 152 -15.71 -11.04 -20.34
CA TYR A 152 -15.97 -9.60 -20.28
C TYR A 152 -14.74 -8.76 -20.66
N ASN A 153 -14.97 -7.56 -21.17
CA ASN A 153 -13.93 -6.56 -21.42
C ASN A 153 -13.87 -5.53 -20.26
N SER A 154 -12.88 -4.65 -20.30
CA SER A 154 -12.60 -3.63 -19.28
C SER A 154 -13.83 -2.76 -19.01
N THR A 155 -14.51 -2.29 -20.06
CA THR A 155 -15.70 -1.44 -19.91
C THR A 155 -16.83 -2.11 -19.13
N VAL A 156 -17.12 -3.40 -19.39
CA VAL A 156 -18.17 -4.12 -18.64
C VAL A 156 -17.73 -4.38 -17.20
N LEU A 157 -16.46 -4.73 -17.00
CA LEU A 157 -15.90 -4.97 -15.66
C LEU A 157 -15.91 -3.70 -14.80
N MET A 158 -15.46 -2.56 -15.34
CA MET A 158 -15.46 -1.28 -14.62
C MET A 158 -16.87 -0.79 -14.32
N ASN A 159 -17.81 -0.88 -15.27
CA ASN A 159 -19.21 -0.55 -15.00
C ASN A 159 -19.78 -1.41 -13.87
N THR A 160 -19.39 -2.68 -13.78
CA THR A 160 -19.84 -3.56 -12.71
C THR A 160 -19.25 -3.09 -11.37
N VAL A 161 -17.95 -2.83 -11.30
CA VAL A 161 -17.28 -2.35 -10.07
C VAL A 161 -17.90 -1.04 -9.58
N MET A 162 -18.14 -0.08 -10.48
CA MET A 162 -18.72 1.21 -10.14
C MET A 162 -20.19 1.11 -9.69
N ASN A 163 -20.94 0.13 -10.17
CA ASN A 163 -22.31 -0.11 -9.68
C ASN A 163 -22.35 -0.72 -8.27
N TYR A 164 -21.28 -1.38 -7.83
CA TYR A 164 -21.20 -1.98 -6.49
C TYR A 164 -20.55 -1.07 -5.43
N LEU A 165 -19.89 0.01 -5.84
CA LEU A 165 -19.30 1.02 -4.96
C LEU A 165 -20.14 2.31 -5.02
N PRO A 166 -21.15 2.47 -4.14
CA PRO A 166 -21.98 3.68 -4.05
C PRO A 166 -21.24 4.90 -3.49
#